data_AF-A0A1F7QTV1-F1
#
_entry.id   AF-A0A1F7QTV1-F1
#
_cell.length_a   1.000
_cell.length_b   1.000
_cell.length_c   1.000
_cell.angle_alpha   90.00
_cell.angle_beta   90.00
_cell.angle_gamma   90.00
#
_symmetry.space_group_name_H-M   'P 1'
#
loop_
_entity.id
_entity.type
_entity.pdbx_description
1 polymer ?
#
loop_
_entity_poly.entity_id
_entity_poly.type
_entity_poly.pdbx_seq_one_letter_code
_entity_poly.pdbx_strand_id
1 'polypeptide(L)'
;MSETTYSQKQTPVQWLLNNRKLQKQHRQESMRLREITRRLQQLEQSNDGLVPKIMQADWNLVEVVALRHTYEKKLKALSIEKVVDSKHRLKLFDSVTNGFKKAHTKQIAELNLTAARRATDSVDELLLQVFDLSSQEKNKLMLDVKEYRELSSEAKSIRRSLI
;
A
#
# COMPACT_ATOMS: atom_id res chain seq x y z
N MET A 1 -35.25 -2.40 -46.29
CA MET A 1 -35.61 -1.01 -45.96
C MET A 1 -34.64 -0.57 -44.88
N SER A 2 -33.79 0.41 -45.18
CA SER A 2 -32.58 0.70 -44.41
C SER A 2 -32.85 1.84 -43.43
N GLU A 3 -32.85 1.55 -42.14
CA GLU A 3 -32.91 2.57 -41.08
C GLU A 3 -31.55 3.28 -40.99
N THR A 4 -31.44 4.43 -41.62
CA THR A 4 -30.35 5.37 -41.38
C THR A 4 -30.56 6.05 -40.03
N THR A 5 -29.77 5.65 -39.03
CA THR A 5 -29.60 6.34 -37.76
C THR A 5 -29.18 7.80 -37.99
N TYR A 6 -30.06 8.74 -37.67
CA TYR A 6 -29.79 10.17 -37.71
C TYR A 6 -28.78 10.55 -36.62
N SER A 7 -27.53 10.81 -37.04
CA SER A 7 -26.54 11.50 -36.21
C SER A 7 -26.97 12.96 -36.02
N GLN A 8 -27.64 13.28 -34.90
CA GLN A 8 -27.95 14.65 -34.51
C GLN A 8 -26.66 15.47 -34.35
N LYS A 9 -26.39 16.36 -35.31
CA LYS A 9 -25.29 17.32 -35.24
C LYS A 9 -25.61 18.35 -34.14
N GLN A 10 -24.75 18.46 -33.13
CA GLN A 10 -24.90 19.45 -32.04
C GLN A 10 -24.96 20.87 -32.62
N THR A 11 -25.87 21.69 -32.10
CA THR A 11 -25.90 23.12 -32.43
C THR A 11 -24.66 23.83 -31.86
N PRO A 12 -24.18 24.93 -32.47
CA PRO A 12 -22.98 25.65 -31.99
C PRO A 12 -23.07 26.07 -30.51
N VAL A 13 -24.27 26.42 -30.04
CA VAL A 13 -24.52 26.77 -28.63
C VAL A 13 -24.40 25.54 -27.71
N GLN A 14 -24.95 24.39 -28.11
CA GLN A 14 -24.81 23.14 -27.36
C GLN A 14 -23.35 22.69 -27.32
N TRP A 15 -22.61 22.82 -28.41
CA TRP A 15 -21.18 22.54 -28.46
C TRP A 15 -20.39 23.42 -27.49
N LEU A 16 -20.65 24.74 -27.46
CA LEU A 16 -20.01 25.67 -26.53
C LEU A 16 -20.30 25.34 -25.07
N LEU A 17 -21.56 25.02 -24.74
CA LEU A 17 -21.95 24.63 -23.38
C LEU A 17 -21.30 23.32 -22.96
N ASN A 18 -21.25 22.33 -23.85
CA ASN A 18 -20.60 21.05 -23.61
C ASN A 18 -19.09 21.23 -23.41
N ASN A 19 -18.42 22.03 -24.23
CA ASN A 19 -17.00 22.34 -24.05
C ASN A 19 -16.70 23.06 -22.74
N ARG A 20 -17.54 24.02 -22.32
CA ARG A 20 -17.36 24.67 -21.01
C ARG A 20 -17.54 23.68 -19.85
N LYS A 21 -18.50 22.76 -19.95
CA LYS A 21 -18.70 21.69 -18.96
C LYS A 21 -17.48 20.77 -18.90
N LEU A 22 -16.99 20.31 -20.06
CA LEU A 22 -15.79 19.47 -20.16
C LEU A 22 -14.55 20.18 -19.59
N GLN A 23 -14.34 21.45 -19.93
CA GLN A 23 -13.23 22.23 -19.38
C GLN A 23 -13.34 22.41 -17.85
N LYS A 24 -14.55 22.62 -17.33
CA LYS A 24 -14.77 22.72 -15.88
C LYS A 24 -14.47 21.39 -15.18
N GLN A 25 -14.93 20.27 -15.75
CA GLN A 25 -14.66 18.92 -15.24
C GLN A 25 -13.15 18.63 -15.25
N HIS A 26 -12.48 18.86 -16.38
CA HIS A 26 -11.03 18.67 -16.50
C HIS A 26 -10.25 19.52 -15.48
N ARG A 27 -10.69 20.76 -15.21
CA ARG A 27 -10.08 21.62 -14.18
C ARG A 27 -10.28 21.05 -12.77
N GLN A 28 -11.48 20.57 -12.45
CA GLN A 28 -11.77 19.95 -11.14
C GLN A 28 -10.97 18.68 -10.93
N GLU A 29 -10.93 17.80 -11.92
CA GLU A 29 -10.14 16.57 -11.93
C GLU A 29 -8.64 16.85 -11.81
N SER A 30 -8.12 17.84 -12.54
CA SER A 30 -6.72 18.26 -12.43
C SER A 30 -6.39 18.82 -11.04
N MET A 31 -7.29 19.58 -10.42
CA MET A 31 -7.11 20.09 -9.06
C MET A 31 -7.11 18.94 -8.04
N ARG A 32 -8.06 18.01 -8.17
CA ARG A 32 -8.13 16.82 -7.31
C ARG A 32 -6.89 15.95 -7.45
N LEU A 33 -6.38 15.75 -8.67
CA LEU A 33 -5.13 15.00 -8.90
C LEU A 33 -3.93 15.63 -8.18
N ARG A 34 -3.82 16.97 -8.15
CA ARG A 34 -2.76 17.67 -7.42
C ARG A 34 -2.87 17.47 -5.91
N GLU A 35 -4.08 17.54 -5.38
CA GLU A 35 -4.35 17.29 -3.95
C GLU A 35 -3.96 15.86 -3.57
N ILE A 36 -4.40 14.87 -4.35
CA ILE A 36 -4.05 13.46 -4.16
C ILE A 36 -2.53 13.28 -4.21
N THR A 37 -1.85 13.87 -5.19
CA THR A 37 -0.39 13.76 -5.35
C THR A 37 0.34 14.30 -4.12
N ARG A 38 -0.09 15.46 -3.60
CA ARG A 38 0.48 16.04 -2.38
C ARG A 38 0.25 15.12 -1.17
N ARG A 39 -0.94 14.54 -1.06
CA ARG A 39 -1.28 13.63 0.06
C ARG A 39 -0.49 12.33 -0.01
N LEU A 40 -0.33 11.75 -1.20
CA LEU A 40 0.53 10.57 -1.41
C LEU A 40 1.98 10.85 -1.01
N GLN A 41 2.54 12.01 -1.38
CA GLN A 41 3.89 12.40 -0.95
C GLN A 41 4.03 12.51 0.58
N GLN A 42 3.01 13.02 1.27
CA GLN A 42 3.01 13.07 2.74
C GLN A 42 2.97 11.66 3.35
N LEU A 43 2.17 10.76 2.78
CA LEU A 43 2.10 9.36 3.23
C LEU A 43 3.40 8.60 2.96
N GLU A 44 4.08 8.89 1.84
CA GLU A 44 5.39 8.32 1.51
C GLU A 44 6.50 8.78 2.44
N GLN A 45 6.38 9.97 3.04
CA GLN A 45 7.30 10.49 4.04
C GLN A 45 6.93 10.06 5.47
N SER A 46 5.72 9.53 5.69
CA SER A 46 5.26 9.02 7.00
C SER A 46 5.96 7.71 7.34
N ASN A 47 6.30 7.52 8.62
CA ASN A 47 6.90 6.30 9.17
C ASN A 47 8.13 5.81 8.36
N ASP A 48 9.08 6.71 8.09
CA ASP A 48 10.34 6.42 7.38
C ASP A 48 10.17 5.72 6.01
N GLY A 49 9.06 5.99 5.33
CA GLY A 49 8.76 5.40 4.03
C GLY A 49 8.31 3.94 4.10
N LEU A 50 7.75 3.50 5.23
CA LEU A 50 7.19 2.15 5.35
C LEU A 50 6.00 1.92 4.42
N VAL A 51 5.14 2.92 4.21
CA VAL A 51 3.96 2.82 3.34
C VAL A 51 4.33 2.39 1.91
N PRO A 52 5.24 3.09 1.19
CA PRO A 52 5.62 2.70 -0.15
C PRO A 52 6.33 1.33 -0.20
N LYS A 53 7.16 0.99 0.80
CA LYS A 53 7.81 -0.33 0.86
C LYS A 53 6.80 -1.48 0.97
N ILE A 54 5.81 -1.33 1.86
CA ILE A 54 4.71 -2.29 2.04
C ILE A 54 3.88 -2.44 0.77
N MET A 55 3.61 -1.32 0.10
CA MET A 55 2.85 -1.30 -1.15
C MET A 55 3.60 -1.95 -2.32
N GLN A 56 4.92 -1.73 -2.43
CA GLN A 56 5.76 -2.38 -3.43
C GLN A 56 5.87 -3.89 -3.20
N ALA A 57 5.91 -4.31 -1.96
CA ALA A 57 5.97 -5.73 -1.58
C ALA A 57 4.61 -6.43 -1.68
N ASP A 58 3.52 -5.70 -1.97
CA ASP A 58 2.14 -6.18 -2.01
C ASP A 58 1.71 -6.96 -0.75
N TRP A 59 2.13 -6.47 0.42
CA TRP A 59 1.85 -7.16 1.67
C TRP A 59 0.40 -7.02 2.12
N ASN A 60 -0.15 -8.12 2.61
CA ASN A 60 -1.38 -8.09 3.37
C ASN A 60 -1.09 -7.66 4.82
N LEU A 61 -1.26 -6.37 5.09
CA LEU A 61 -0.96 -5.81 6.41
C LEU A 61 -1.82 -6.43 7.53
N VAL A 62 -3.02 -6.94 7.23
CA VAL A 62 -3.87 -7.65 8.21
C VAL A 62 -3.19 -8.93 8.68
N GLU A 63 -2.59 -9.67 7.76
CA GLU A 63 -1.83 -10.89 8.08
C GLU A 63 -0.60 -10.57 8.93
N VAL A 64 0.16 -9.53 8.55
CA VAL A 64 1.32 -9.08 9.33
C VAL A 64 0.94 -8.66 10.75
N VAL A 65 -0.17 -7.96 10.92
CA VAL A 65 -0.69 -7.57 12.25
C VAL A 65 -1.14 -8.79 13.06
N ALA A 66 -1.74 -9.80 12.41
CA ALA A 66 -2.11 -11.05 13.09
C ALA A 66 -0.88 -11.84 13.57
N LEU A 67 0.20 -11.87 12.78
CA LEU A 67 1.48 -12.45 13.19
C LEU A 67 2.06 -11.70 14.38
N ARG A 68 2.04 -10.37 14.37
CA ARG A 68 2.49 -9.56 15.50
C ARG A 68 1.66 -9.83 16.76
N HIS A 69 0.34 -9.91 16.65
CA HIS A 69 -0.52 -10.25 17.79
C HIS A 69 -0.17 -11.63 18.37
N THR A 70 0.09 -12.60 17.50
CA THR A 70 0.55 -13.95 17.90
C THR A 70 1.89 -13.89 18.62
N TYR A 71 2.83 -13.10 18.11
CA TYR A 71 4.13 -12.86 18.74
C TYR A 71 3.97 -12.22 20.13
N GLU A 72 3.18 -11.14 20.25
CA GLU A 72 2.93 -10.47 21.53
C GLU A 72 2.25 -11.40 22.56
N LYS A 73 1.31 -12.24 22.11
CA LYS A 73 0.66 -13.23 22.98
C LYS A 73 1.66 -14.26 23.51
N LYS A 74 2.51 -14.81 22.63
CA LYS A 74 3.56 -15.76 23.03
C LYS A 74 4.60 -15.10 23.92
N LEU A 75 4.92 -13.82 23.67
CA LEU A 75 5.87 -13.05 24.46
C LEU A 75 5.34 -12.80 25.88
N LYS A 76 4.06 -12.48 26.04
CA LYS A 76 3.40 -12.34 27.36
C LYS A 76 3.31 -13.65 28.14
N ALA A 77 3.35 -14.80 27.47
CA ALA A 77 3.33 -16.12 28.10
C ALA A 77 4.72 -16.60 28.57
N LEU A 78 5.79 -15.89 28.22
CA LEU A 78 7.17 -16.21 28.65
C LEU A 78 7.46 -15.66 30.05
N SER A 79 8.42 -16.27 30.75
CA SER A 79 8.97 -15.73 31.99
C SER A 79 9.67 -14.39 31.74
N ILE A 80 9.68 -13.51 32.75
CA ILE A 80 10.25 -12.16 32.66
C ILE A 80 11.71 -12.19 32.14
N GLU A 81 12.52 -13.15 32.59
CA GLU A 81 13.91 -13.33 32.13
C GLU A 81 14.01 -13.58 30.61
N LYS A 82 13.11 -14.39 30.05
CA LYS A 82 13.08 -14.71 28.61
C LYS A 82 12.48 -13.58 27.77
N VAL A 83 11.67 -12.72 28.38
CA VAL A 83 11.11 -11.53 27.73
C VAL A 83 12.17 -10.44 27.57
N VAL A 84 13.07 -10.29 28.54
CA VAL A 84 14.14 -9.28 28.48
C VAL A 84 15.29 -9.72 27.56
N ASP A 85 15.47 -11.03 27.34
CA ASP A 85 16.49 -11.56 26.43
C ASP A 85 16.14 -11.34 24.95
N SER A 86 16.87 -10.43 24.29
CA SER A 86 16.76 -10.13 22.86
C SER A 86 16.94 -11.36 21.96
N LYS A 87 17.77 -12.35 22.35
CA LYS A 87 17.97 -13.57 21.55
C LYS A 87 16.73 -14.45 21.55
N HIS A 88 16.04 -14.56 22.69
CA HIS A 88 14.79 -15.31 22.78
C HIS A 88 13.66 -14.61 22.02
N ARG A 89 13.60 -13.27 22.10
CA ARG A 89 12.65 -12.47 21.31
C ARG A 89 12.84 -12.67 19.81
N LEU A 90 14.09 -12.63 19.32
CA LEU A 90 14.38 -12.85 17.91
C LEU A 90 14.00 -14.27 17.46
N LYS A 91 14.35 -15.30 18.24
CA LYS A 91 13.95 -16.69 17.94
C LYS A 91 12.43 -16.85 17.88
N LEU A 92 11.69 -16.19 18.77
CA LEU A 92 10.23 -16.22 18.77
C LEU A 92 9.67 -15.51 17.53
N PHE A 93 10.23 -14.35 17.18
CA PHE A 93 9.89 -13.62 15.97
C PHE A 93 10.08 -14.48 14.73
N ASP A 94 11.25 -15.12 14.57
CA ASP A 94 11.54 -16.02 13.45
C ASP A 94 10.56 -17.18 13.40
N SER A 95 10.26 -17.81 14.55
CA SER A 95 9.29 -18.91 14.63
C SER A 95 7.90 -18.51 14.16
N VAL A 96 7.43 -17.29 14.49
CA VAL A 96 6.10 -16.82 14.12
C VAL A 96 6.05 -16.37 12.66
N THR A 97 7.11 -15.74 12.15
CA THR A 97 7.12 -15.12 10.82
C THR A 97 7.65 -16.04 9.72
N ASN A 98 8.28 -17.17 10.02
CA ASN A 98 8.88 -18.08 9.04
C ASN A 98 7.93 -18.48 7.89
N GLY A 99 6.66 -18.75 8.19
CA GLY A 99 5.67 -19.10 7.16
C GLY A 99 5.45 -17.95 6.16
N PHE A 100 5.30 -16.73 6.69
CA PHE A 100 5.15 -15.52 5.89
C PHE A 100 6.41 -15.19 5.09
N LYS A 101 7.59 -15.25 5.73
CA LYS A 101 8.88 -15.07 5.07
C LYS A 101 8.97 -15.98 3.85
N LYS A 102 8.81 -17.30 4.03
CA LYS A 102 8.87 -18.28 2.95
C LYS A 102 7.90 -18.00 1.80
N ALA A 103 6.66 -17.59 2.10
CA ALA A 103 5.67 -17.29 1.07
C ALA A 103 6.10 -16.09 0.20
N HIS A 104 6.53 -15.00 0.83
CA HIS A 104 6.93 -13.77 0.14
C HIS A 104 8.33 -13.84 -0.49
N THR A 105 9.23 -14.69 0.00
CA THR A 105 10.54 -14.90 -0.63
C THR A 105 10.45 -15.81 -1.85
N LYS A 106 9.55 -16.82 -1.83
CA LYS A 106 9.38 -17.76 -2.95
C LYS A 106 8.96 -17.07 -4.25
N GLN A 107 8.22 -15.97 -4.16
CA GLN A 107 7.82 -15.16 -5.33
C GLN A 107 8.98 -14.39 -5.98
N ILE A 108 10.08 -14.11 -5.26
CA ILE A 108 11.17 -13.24 -5.72
C ILE A 108 12.40 -14.05 -6.16
N ALA A 109 12.53 -15.29 -5.69
CA ALA A 109 13.75 -16.08 -5.77
C ALA A 109 14.02 -16.81 -7.10
N GLU A 110 13.23 -16.60 -8.15
CA GLU A 110 13.34 -17.37 -9.42
C GLU A 110 14.63 -17.11 -10.24
N LEU A 111 15.46 -16.13 -9.86
CA LEU A 111 16.50 -15.60 -10.76
C LEU A 111 17.97 -15.88 -10.37
N ASN A 112 18.35 -15.98 -9.08
CA ASN A 112 19.66 -16.45 -8.58
C ASN A 112 19.77 -16.38 -7.04
N LEU A 113 20.78 -17.04 -6.46
CA LEU A 113 21.04 -17.10 -5.01
C LEU A 113 21.25 -15.72 -4.36
N THR A 114 21.92 -14.79 -5.05
CA THR A 114 22.18 -13.44 -4.55
C THR A 114 20.88 -12.63 -4.43
N ALA A 115 20.01 -12.73 -5.44
CA ALA A 115 18.70 -12.10 -5.44
C ALA A 115 17.80 -12.73 -4.37
N ALA A 116 17.83 -14.06 -4.21
CA ALA A 116 17.07 -14.76 -3.17
C ALA A 116 17.49 -14.30 -1.76
N ARG A 117 18.80 -14.14 -1.50
CA ARG A 117 19.30 -13.63 -0.22
C ARG A 117 18.84 -12.19 0.04
N ARG A 118 19.00 -11.30 -0.94
CA ARG A 118 18.54 -9.90 -0.83
C ARG A 118 17.03 -9.80 -0.59
N ALA A 119 16.24 -10.64 -1.24
CA ALA A 119 14.80 -10.70 -1.05
C ALA A 119 14.43 -11.15 0.36
N THR A 120 15.13 -12.16 0.89
CA THR A 120 14.95 -12.64 2.27
C THR A 120 15.28 -11.51 3.26
N ASP A 121 16.44 -10.88 3.09
CA ASP A 121 16.91 -9.81 3.97
C ASP A 121 15.93 -8.61 3.95
N SER A 122 15.41 -8.25 2.77
CA SER A 122 14.43 -7.16 2.63
C SER A 122 13.09 -7.47 3.31
N VAL A 123 12.61 -8.72 3.22
CA VAL A 123 11.37 -9.14 3.90
C VAL A 123 11.57 -9.14 5.41
N ASP A 124 12.72 -9.63 5.88
CA ASP A 124 13.05 -9.63 7.30
C ASP A 124 13.16 -8.22 7.87
N GLU A 125 13.85 -7.32 7.16
CA GLU A 125 14.00 -5.92 7.57
C GLU A 125 12.63 -5.22 7.66
N LEU A 126 11.78 -5.37 6.65
CA LEU A 126 10.47 -4.73 6.63
C LEU A 126 9.55 -5.31 7.72
N LEU A 127 9.61 -6.62 8.00
CA LEU A 127 8.86 -7.22 9.10
C LEU A 127 9.33 -6.70 10.46
N LEU A 128 10.65 -6.60 10.68
CA LEU A 128 11.20 -6.07 11.92
C LEU A 128 10.76 -4.63 12.14
N GLN A 129 10.85 -3.78 11.12
CA GLN A 129 10.38 -2.39 11.19
C GLN A 129 8.91 -2.32 11.62
N VAL A 130 8.03 -3.17 11.07
CA VAL A 130 6.60 -3.20 11.45
C VAL A 130 6.38 -3.76 12.88
N PHE A 131 7.18 -4.72 13.31
CA PHE A 131 7.08 -5.32 14.64
C PHE A 131 7.60 -4.40 15.76
N ASP A 132 8.57 -3.54 15.45
CA ASP A 132 9.12 -2.57 16.39
C ASP A 132 8.24 -1.34 16.58
N LEU A 133 7.25 -1.11 15.70
CA LEU A 133 6.27 -0.03 15.87
C LEU A 133 5.46 -0.18 17.17
N SER A 134 5.16 0.93 17.83
CA SER A 134 4.18 0.97 18.91
C SER A 134 2.77 0.59 18.42
N SER A 135 1.86 0.29 19.35
CA SER A 135 0.45 0.03 19.01
C SER A 135 -0.22 1.20 18.30
N GLN A 136 0.16 2.44 18.66
CA GLN A 136 -0.36 3.66 18.04
C GLN A 136 0.15 3.82 16.60
N GLU A 137 1.46 3.69 16.40
CA GLU A 137 2.10 3.79 15.08
C GLU A 137 1.60 2.70 14.13
N LYS A 138 1.38 1.48 14.63
CA LYS A 138 0.79 0.39 13.85
C LYS A 138 -0.63 0.72 13.37
N ASN A 139 -1.49 1.23 14.26
CA ASN A 139 -2.85 1.63 13.88
C ASN A 139 -2.82 2.76 12.85
N LYS A 140 -1.92 3.73 13.02
CA LYS A 140 -1.68 4.79 12.05
C LYS A 140 -1.20 4.24 10.70
N LEU A 141 -0.23 3.32 10.70
CA LEU A 141 0.28 2.68 9.49
C LEU A 141 -0.83 1.96 8.73
N MET A 142 -1.74 1.26 9.42
CA MET A 142 -2.89 0.62 8.78
C MET A 142 -3.80 1.63 8.06
N LEU A 143 -4.08 2.77 8.70
CA LEU A 143 -4.87 3.84 8.12
C LEU A 143 -4.13 4.48 6.94
N ASP A 144 -2.85 4.79 7.10
CA ASP A 144 -2.00 5.40 6.07
C ASP A 144 -1.91 4.50 4.82
N VAL A 145 -1.72 3.18 4.99
CA VAL A 145 -1.68 2.21 3.86
C VAL A 145 -3.05 2.10 3.17
N LYS A 146 -4.13 2.10 3.94
CA LYS A 146 -5.50 2.08 3.38
C LYS A 146 -5.75 3.36 2.56
N GLU A 147 -5.46 4.52 3.14
CA GLU A 147 -5.60 5.81 2.47
C GLU A 147 -4.73 5.86 1.19
N TYR A 148 -3.49 5.36 1.26
CA TYR A 148 -2.60 5.30 0.10
C TYR A 148 -3.18 4.46 -1.04
N ARG A 149 -3.78 3.30 -0.74
CA ARG A 149 -4.44 2.44 -1.75
C ARG A 149 -5.62 3.14 -2.41
N GLU A 150 -6.47 3.77 -1.61
CA GLU A 150 -7.66 4.49 -2.09
C GLU A 150 -7.26 5.66 -2.99
N LEU A 151 -6.32 6.49 -2.53
CA LEU A 151 -5.80 7.63 -3.28
C LEU A 151 -5.07 7.22 -4.57
N SER A 152 -4.29 6.13 -4.53
CA SER A 152 -3.61 5.60 -5.72
C SER A 152 -4.60 5.10 -6.77
N SER A 153 -5.68 4.44 -6.34
CA SER A 153 -6.77 4.00 -7.21
C SER A 153 -7.53 5.20 -7.81
N GLU A 154 -7.85 6.20 -6.99
CA GLU A 154 -8.51 7.43 -7.42
C GLU A 154 -7.65 8.19 -8.45
N ALA A 155 -6.36 8.39 -8.19
CA ALA A 155 -5.44 9.02 -9.12
C ALA A 155 -5.36 8.27 -10.46
N LYS A 156 -5.36 6.94 -10.43
CA LYS A 156 -5.37 6.12 -11.65
C LYS A 156 -6.67 6.29 -12.44
N SER A 157 -7.81 6.41 -11.76
CA SER A 157 -9.11 6.68 -12.39
C SER A 157 -9.14 8.07 -13.03
N ILE A 158 -8.72 9.11 -12.30
CA ILE A 158 -8.69 10.49 -12.80
C ILE A 158 -7.72 10.62 -13.98
N ARG A 159 -6.54 9.98 -13.94
CA ARG A 159 -5.62 10.02 -15.08
C ARG A 159 -6.22 9.38 -16.33
N ARG A 160 -7.10 8.38 -16.20
CA ARG A 160 -7.80 7.77 -17.33
C ARG A 160 -8.93 8.64 -17.88
N SER A 161 -9.58 9.48 -17.06
CA SER A 161 -10.63 10.39 -17.53
C SER A 161 -10.07 11.63 -18.25
N LEU A 162 -8.80 11.97 -17.99
CA LEU A 162 -8.09 13.09 -18.60
C LEU A 162 -7.40 12.76 -19.94
N ILE A 163 -7.32 11.49 -20.32
CA ILE A 163 -6.75 11.00 -21.60
C ILE A 163 -7.90 10.79 -22.59
#